data_AF-A0A0Q7AY55-F1
#
_entry.id   AF-A0A0Q7AY55-F1
#
_cell.length_a   1.000
_cell.length_b   1.000
_cell.length_c   1.000
_cell.angle_alpha   90.00
_cell.angle_beta   90.00
_cell.angle_gamma   90.00
#
_symmetry.space_group_name_H-M   'P 1'
#
loop_
_entity.id
_entity.type
_entity.pdbx_description
1 polymer ?
#
loop_
_entity_poly.entity_id
_entity_poly.type
_entity_poly.pdbx_seq_one_letter_code
_entity_poly.pdbx_strand_id
1 'polypeptide(L)' 'MIGLPAAAVVLDVTERTVRRYIAEGKLPAFRLAGGSNLRVRRGDVDALLAPLPTTGSAGTSA' A
#
# COMPACT_ATOMS: atom_id res chain seq x y z
N MET A 1 -8.41 -1.92 -10.38
CA MET A 1 -8.58 -1.33 -9.03
C MET A 1 -9.13 -2.41 -8.12
N ILE A 2 -8.65 -2.49 -6.88
CA ILE A 2 -9.09 -3.49 -5.89
C ILE A 2 -9.78 -2.79 -4.71
N GLY A 3 -10.65 -3.50 -4.00
CA GLY A 3 -11.26 -3.00 -2.77
C GLY A 3 -10.30 -3.08 -1.57
N LEU A 4 -10.66 -2.40 -0.48
CA LEU A 4 -9.92 -2.47 0.80
C LEU A 4 -9.66 -3.90 1.32
N PRO A 5 -10.64 -4.84 1.32
CA PRO A 5 -10.37 -6.19 1.82
C PRO A 5 -9.35 -6.94 0.97
N ALA A 6 -9.38 -6.74 -0.35
CA ALA A 6 -8.38 -7.34 -1.25
C ALA A 6 -6.99 -6.72 -1.07
N ALA A 7 -6.91 -5.41 -0.83
CA ALA A 7 -5.64 -4.74 -0.55
C ALA A 7 -5.02 -5.20 0.77
N ALA A 8 -5.85 -5.43 1.79
CA ALA A 8 -5.43 -5.99 3.08
C ALA A 8 -4.76 -7.36 2.92
N VAL A 9 -5.34 -8.24 2.09
CA VAL A 9 -4.77 -9.56 1.78
C VAL A 9 -3.44 -9.44 1.04
N VAL A 10 -3.31 -8.54 0.07
CA VAL A 10 -2.07 -8.36 -0.70
C VAL A 10 -0.92 -7.87 0.20
N LEU A 11 -1.22 -6.96 1.13
CA LEU A 11 -0.24 -6.39 2.05
C LEU A 11 0.04 -7.27 3.28
N ASP A 12 -0.71 -8.36 3.47
CA ASP A 12 -0.73 -9.15 4.70
C ASP A 12 -1.00 -8.28 5.97
N VAL A 13 -1.94 -7.34 5.87
CA VAL A 13 -2.33 -6.46 6.98
C VAL A 13 -3.83 -6.44 7.18
N THR A 14 -4.28 -5.86 8.29
CA THR A 14 -5.71 -5.64 8.53
C THR A 14 -6.29 -4.50 7.69
N GLU A 15 -7.59 -4.54 7.40
CA GLU A 15 -8.29 -3.42 6.75
C GLU A 15 -8.15 -2.09 7.51
N ARG A 16 -8.02 -2.16 8.85
CA ARG A 16 -7.75 -1.00 9.70
C ARG A 16 -6.41 -0.35 9.34
N THR A 17 -5.37 -1.15 9.11
CA THR A 17 -4.06 -0.68 8.66
C THR A 17 -4.15 -0.03 7.28
N VAL A 18 -4.88 -0.64 6.35
CA VAL A 18 -5.11 -0.06 5.02
C VAL A 18 -5.81 1.30 5.11
N ARG A 19 -6.87 1.41 5.93
CA ARG A 19 -7.57 2.69 6.19
C ARG A 19 -6.65 3.74 6.80
N ARG A 20 -5.76 3.32 7.71
CA ARG A 20 -4.74 4.19 8.31
C ARG A 20 -3.77 4.72 7.25
N TYR A 21 -3.28 3.88 6.34
CA TYR A 21 -2.39 4.33 5.26
C TYR A 21 -3.08 5.30 4.31
N ILE A 22 -4.37 5.11 4.04
CA ILE A 22 -5.16 6.06 3.26
C ILE A 22 -5.29 7.40 4.01
N ALA A 23 -5.59 7.36 5.32
CA ALA A 23 -5.71 8.56 6.15
C ALA A 23 -4.36 9.30 6.31
N GLU A 24 -3.25 8.58 6.36
CA GLU A 24 -1.88 9.13 6.41
C GLU A 24 -1.38 9.60 5.03
N GLY A 25 -2.16 9.41 3.94
CA GLY A 25 -1.77 9.79 2.59
C GLY A 25 -0.72 8.88 1.93
N LYS A 26 -0.38 7.75 2.57
CA LYS A 26 0.59 6.76 2.07
C LYS A 26 0.03 5.86 0.97
N LEU A 27 -1.29 5.69 0.92
CA LEU A 27 -1.96 4.88 -0.09
C LEU A 27 -3.10 5.67 -0.75
N PRO A 28 -2.99 6.04 -2.03
CA PRO A 28 -4.06 6.75 -2.73
C PRO A 28 -5.29 5.87 -2.90
N ALA A 29 -6.43 6.35 -2.38
CA ALA A 29 -7.73 5.72 -2.53
C ALA A 29 -8.69 6.60 -3.35
N PHE A 30 -9.51 5.94 -4.15
CA PHE A 30 -10.51 6.53 -5.01
C PHE A 30 -11.90 6.10 -4.53
N ARG A 31 -12.84 7.05 -4.49
CA ARG A 31 -14.26 6.74 -4.31
C ARG A 31 -14.88 6.48 -5.67
N LEU A 32 -15.63 5.40 -5.81
CA LEU A 32 -16.40 5.15 -7.03
C LEU A 32 -17.69 5.98 -6.98
N ALA A 33 -18.01 6.67 -8.07
CA ALA A 33 -19.25 7.46 -8.15
C ALA A 33 -20.47 6.58 -7.87
N GLY A 34 -21.32 6.99 -6.91
CA GLY A 34 -22.52 6.25 -6.51
C GLY A 34 -22.31 5.10 -5.51
N GLY A 35 -21.08 4.85 -5.05
CA GLY A 35 -20.79 3.81 -4.05
C GLY A 35 -20.06 4.33 -2.82
N SER A 36 -20.42 3.81 -1.65
CA SER A 36 -19.72 4.08 -0.38
C SER A 36 -18.35 3.38 -0.29
N ASN A 37 -18.02 2.53 -1.27
CA ASN A 37 -16.85 1.68 -1.23
C ASN A 37 -15.62 2.39 -1.80
N LEU A 38 -14.57 2.46 -0.98
CA LEU A 38 -13.24 2.91 -1.36
C LEU A 38 -12.54 1.85 -2.22
N ARG A 39 -11.81 2.31 -3.23
CA ARG A 39 -10.98 1.48 -4.11
C ARG A 39 -9.55 2.01 -4.13
N VAL A 40 -8.59 1.10 -4.25
CA VAL A 40 -7.18 1.43 -4.40
C VAL A 40 -6.65 0.83 -5.70
N ARG A 41 -5.62 1.42 -6.29
CA ARG A 41 -4.96 0.82 -7.45
C ARG A 41 -4.02 -0.28 -6.96
N ARG A 42 -4.00 -1.41 -7.68
CA ARG A 42 -3.15 -2.54 -7.30
C ARG A 42 -1.66 -2.18 -7.37
N GLY A 43 -1.23 -1.36 -8.33
CA GLY A 43 0.16 -0.92 -8.44
C GLY A 43 0.64 -0.10 -7.24
N ASP A 44 -0.22 0.77 -6.69
CA ASP A 44 0.13 1.54 -5.48
C ASP A 44 0.22 0.64 -4.23
N VAL A 45 -0.61 -0.40 -4.17
CA VAL A 45 -0.54 -1.41 -3.10
C VAL A 45 0.75 -2.23 -3.22
N ASP A 46 1.11 -2.64 -4.44
CA ASP A 46 2.34 -3.40 -4.71
C ASP A 46 3.61 -2.57 -4.45
N ALA A 47 3.57 -1.27 -4.75
CA ALA A 47 4.68 -0.35 -4.46
C ALA A 47 4.97 -0.21 -2.94
N LEU A 48 3.98 -0.46 -2.07
CA LEU A 48 4.20 -0.50 -0.62
C LEU A 48 4.89 -1.80 -0.16
N LEU A 49 4.81 -2.87 -0.94
CA LEU A 49 5.54 -4.13 -0.72
C LEU A 49 6.99 -4.06 -1.21
N ALA A 50 7.41 -2.94 -1.80
CA ALA A 50 8.77 -2.76 -2.26
C ALA A 50 9.74 -3.16 -1.13
N PRO A 51 10.69 -4.07 -1.39
CA PRO A 51 11.61 -4.52 -0.38
C PRO A 51 12.31 -3.30 0.21
N LEU A 52 12.29 -3.18 1.55
CA LEU A 52 13.17 -2.26 2.23
C LEU A 52 14.58 -2.55 1.70
N PRO A 53 15.36 -1.55 1.27
CA PRO A 53 16.76 -1.76 1.01
C PRO A 53 17.33 -2.21 2.36
N THR A 54 17.46 -3.52 2.55
CA THR A 54 18.33 -4.06 3.58
C THR A 54 19.65 -3.41 3.26
N THR A 55 20.10 -2.50 4.13
CA THR A 55 21.41 -1.87 4.00
C THR A 55 22.44 -3.00 3.98
N GLY A 56 22.72 -3.48 2.77
CA GLY A 56 23.87 -4.27 2.43
C GLY A 56 25.02 -3.29 2.46
N SER A 57 25.83 -3.43 3.50
CA SER A 57 27.25 -3.07 3.53
C SER A 57 27.87 -3.16 2.12
N ALA A 58 28.78 -2.31 1.68
CA ALA A 58 29.85 -1.69 2.44
C ALA A 58 30.35 -0.43 1.70
N GLY A 59 30.73 0.58 2.45
CA GLY A 59 31.86 1.40 2.01
C GLY A 59 33.09 0.49 1.92
N THR A 60 33.69 0.40 0.74
CA THR A 60 35.05 -0.12 0.55
C THR A 60 35.64 0.57 -0.68
N SER A 61 36.49 1.54 -0.37
CA SER A 61 37.76 1.97 -0.95
C SER A 61 38.12 1.62 -2.41
N ALA A 62 38.45 2.66 -3.20
CA ALA A 62 39.72 2.81 -3.94
C ALA A 62 39.92 4.28 -4.33
#